data_AF-H3BX43-F1
#
_entry.id   AF-H3BX43-F1
#
_cell.length_a   1.000
_cell.length_b   1.000
_cell.length_c   1.000
_cell.angle_alpha   90.00
_cell.angle_beta   90.00
_cell.angle_gamma   90.00
#
_symmetry.space_group_name_H-M   'P 1'
#
loop_
_entity.id
_entity.type
_entity.pdbx_description
1 polymer ?
#
loop_
_entity_poly.entity_id
_entity_poly.type
_entity_poly.pdbx_seq_one_letter_code
_entity_poly.pdbx_strand_id
1 'polypeptide(L)'
;TNQLIINDICHGNSRPYGAEPLRELLKLLPESEEVRKLRSYQDDVSKLSLADCFMHLLIQVPSYSLRVQAMLLREEFPVLSATMRRDITTLRAAARGLTFHPSGC
;
A
#
# COMPACT_ATOMS: atom_id res chain seq x y z
N THR A 1 4.01 18.80 -3.55
CA THR A 1 3.49 19.47 -2.33
C THR A 1 2.57 18.52 -1.59
N ASN A 2 2.31 18.71 -0.30
CA ASN A 2 1.40 17.84 0.47
C ASN A 2 0.04 17.66 -0.23
N GLN A 3 -0.53 18.74 -0.79
CA GLN A 3 -1.79 18.68 -1.55
C GLN A 3 -1.78 17.66 -2.69
N LEU A 4 -0.67 17.56 -3.45
CA LEU A 4 -0.56 16.62 -4.57
C LEU A 4 -0.54 15.18 -4.07
N ILE A 5 0.17 14.91 -2.98
CA ILE A 5 0.23 13.58 -2.38
C ILE A 5 -1.15 13.18 -1.85
N ILE A 6 -1.84 14.09 -1.18
CA ILE A 6 -3.21 13.86 -0.71
C ILE A 6 -4.16 13.61 -1.88
N ASN A 7 -4.04 14.36 -2.96
CA ASN A 7 -4.82 14.13 -4.17
C ASN A 7 -4.55 12.75 -4.78
N ASP A 8 -3.28 12.34 -4.85
CA ASP A 8 -2.91 11.02 -5.32
C ASP A 8 -3.49 9.91 -4.43
N ILE A 9 -3.44 10.05 -3.10
CA ILE A 9 -4.06 9.09 -2.18
C ILE A 9 -5.57 9.04 -2.37
N CYS A 10 -6.22 10.18 -2.54
CA CYS A 10 -7.67 10.26 -2.81
C CYS A 10 -8.05 9.52 -4.10
N HIS A 11 -7.20 9.56 -5.13
CA HIS A 11 -7.43 8.89 -6.41
C HIS A 11 -6.75 7.51 -6.52
N GLY A 12 -6.06 7.05 -5.48
CA GLY A 12 -5.30 5.81 -5.49
C GLY A 12 -4.14 5.79 -6.50
N ASN A 13 -3.52 6.94 -6.80
CA ASN A 13 -2.42 7.05 -7.76
C ASN A 13 -1.06 6.69 -7.13
N SER A 14 -0.73 5.40 -7.10
CA SER A 14 0.50 4.86 -6.50
C SER A 14 1.78 4.94 -7.34
N ARG A 15 1.68 5.14 -8.67
CA ARG A 15 2.82 5.03 -9.60
C ARG A 15 3.99 5.98 -9.27
N PRO A 16 3.77 7.23 -8.83
CA PRO A 16 4.87 8.15 -8.51
C PRO A 16 5.70 7.72 -7.29
N TYR A 17 5.19 6.81 -6.46
CA TYR A 17 5.75 6.46 -5.15
C TYR A 17 6.43 5.09 -5.15
N GLY A 18 5.81 4.09 -5.78
CA GLY A 18 6.25 2.70 -5.68
C GLY A 18 6.05 2.10 -4.28
N ALA A 19 6.46 0.85 -4.09
CA ALA A 19 6.10 0.07 -2.89
C ALA A 19 6.80 0.55 -1.59
N GLU A 20 8.10 0.89 -1.64
CA GLU A 20 8.86 1.26 -0.44
C GLU A 20 8.31 2.51 0.27
N PRO A 21 8.15 3.66 -0.39
CA PRO A 21 7.56 4.84 0.26
C PRO A 21 6.15 4.61 0.80
N LEU A 22 5.35 3.77 0.13
CA LEU A 22 4.01 3.42 0.60
C LEU A 22 4.05 2.53 1.85
N ARG A 23 5.02 1.62 1.99
CA ARG A 23 5.24 0.84 3.23
C ARG A 23 5.66 1.74 4.38
N GLU A 24 6.59 2.67 4.14
CA GLU A 24 7.01 3.62 5.16
C GLU A 24 5.84 4.52 5.59
N LEU A 25 5.04 5.01 4.64
CA LEU A 25 3.85 5.78 4.97
C LEU A 25 2.83 4.98 5.79
N LEU A 26 2.65 3.67 5.52
CA LEU A 26 1.78 2.82 6.33
C LEU A 26 2.23 2.73 7.80
N LYS A 27 3.55 2.65 8.04
CA LYS A 27 4.13 2.63 9.39
C LYS A 27 3.97 3.96 10.12
N LEU A 28 3.87 5.06 9.37
CA LEU A 28 3.76 6.42 9.88
C LEU A 28 2.31 6.91 9.97
N LEU A 29 1.31 6.07 9.65
CA LEU A 29 -0.08 6.50 9.77
C LEU A 29 -0.41 6.85 11.24
N PRO A 30 -1.19 7.92 11.45
CA PRO A 30 -1.50 8.37 12.80
C PRO A 30 -2.39 7.36 13.53
N GLU A 31 -2.12 7.16 14.82
CA GLU A 31 -2.94 6.35 15.70
C GLU A 31 -4.25 7.07 16.07
N SER A 32 -5.24 6.33 16.60
CA SER A 32 -6.56 6.88 16.93
C SER A 32 -6.52 8.12 17.83
N GLU A 33 -5.61 8.16 18.81
CA GLU A 33 -5.45 9.32 19.69
C GLU A 33 -4.85 10.52 18.97
N GLU A 34 -3.91 10.31 18.04
CA GLU A 34 -3.33 11.38 17.23
C GLU A 34 -4.37 11.92 16.24
N VAL A 35 -5.16 11.05 15.62
CA VAL A 35 -6.29 11.45 14.77
C VAL A 35 -7.28 12.31 15.55
N ARG A 36 -7.62 11.92 16.79
CA ARG A 36 -8.53 12.70 17.66
C ARG A 36 -7.95 14.08 17.95
N LYS A 37 -6.67 14.16 18.32
CA LYS A 37 -5.97 15.44 18.59
C LYS A 37 -5.98 16.33 17.35
N LEU A 38 -5.58 15.80 16.20
CA LEU A 38 -5.55 16.53 14.94
C LEU A 38 -6.94 17.01 14.51
N ARG A 39 -8.00 16.20 14.69
CA ARG A 39 -9.38 16.62 14.42
C ARG A 39 -9.91 17.68 15.37
N SER A 40 -9.42 17.70 16.61
CA SER A 40 -9.79 18.70 17.60
C SER A 40 -8.98 20.01 17.48
N TYR A 41 -7.98 20.06 16.60
CA TYR A 41 -7.17 21.23 16.38
C TYR A 41 -7.99 22.32 15.69
N GLN A 42 -8.32 23.38 16.44
CA GLN A 42 -9.13 24.52 15.98
C GLN A 42 -8.29 25.77 15.68
N ASP A 43 -7.00 25.71 15.97
CA ASP A 43 -6.05 26.77 15.66
C ASP A 43 -5.71 26.79 14.17
N ASP A 44 -4.96 27.82 13.76
CA ASP A 44 -4.48 27.94 12.38
C ASP A 44 -3.53 26.78 12.03
N VAL A 45 -3.93 25.97 11.04
CA VAL A 45 -3.17 24.85 10.48
C VAL A 45 -1.78 25.29 10.00
N SER A 46 -1.58 26.58 9.68
CA SER A 46 -0.26 27.14 9.32
C SER A 46 0.77 27.06 10.45
N LYS A 47 0.31 26.90 11.71
CA LYS A 47 1.16 26.76 12.89
C LYS A 47 1.59 25.31 13.15
N LEU A 48 1.00 24.36 12.44
CA LEU A 48 1.41 22.96 12.51
C LEU A 48 2.77 22.78 11.84
N SER A 49 3.55 21.82 12.35
CA SER A 49 4.76 21.39 11.64
C SER A 49 4.40 20.85 10.25
N LEU A 50 5.38 20.76 9.34
CA LEU A 50 5.13 20.20 8.01
C LEU A 50 4.53 18.78 8.07
N ALA A 51 5.01 17.97 9.03
CA ALA A 51 4.52 16.62 9.26
C ALA A 51 3.07 16.62 9.78
N ASP A 52 2.78 17.43 10.80
CA ASP A 52 1.42 17.52 11.37
C ASP A 52 0.42 18.10 10.36
N CYS A 53 0.85 19.04 9.52
CA CYS A 53 0.04 19.57 8.44
C CYS A 53 -0.28 18.47 7.40
N PHE A 54 0.70 17.65 7.02
CA PHE A 54 0.45 16.50 6.15
C PHE A 54 -0.54 15.51 6.79
N MET A 55 -0.33 15.14 8.06
CA MET A 55 -1.23 14.22 8.77
C MET A 55 -2.64 14.79 8.92
N HIS A 56 -2.75 16.08 9.23
CA HIS A 56 -4.03 16.78 9.30
C HIS A 56 -4.78 16.74 7.96
N LEU A 57 -4.10 16.90 6.82
CA LEU A 57 -4.73 16.76 5.51
C LEU A 57 -5.10 15.30 5.19
N LEU A 58 -4.24 14.35 5.55
CA LEU A 58 -4.43 12.92 5.30
C LEU A 58 -5.69 12.39 5.99
N ILE A 59 -5.93 12.76 7.25
CA ILE A 59 -7.08 12.26 8.02
C ILE A 59 -8.43 12.81 7.54
N GLN A 60 -8.44 13.84 6.68
CA GLN A 60 -9.64 14.33 6.00
C GLN A 60 -10.03 13.43 4.82
N VAL A 61 -9.11 12.63 4.29
CA VAL A 61 -9.40 11.70 3.20
C VAL A 61 -10.20 10.51 3.74
N PRO A 62 -11.40 10.24 3.21
CA PRO A 62 -12.20 9.11 3.65
C PRO A 62 -11.46 7.79 3.45
N SER A 63 -11.37 6.99 4.52
CA SER A 63 -10.69 5.69 4.51
C SER A 63 -9.22 5.77 4.04
N TYR A 64 -8.50 6.84 4.42
CA TYR A 64 -7.10 7.07 4.00
C TYR A 64 -6.20 5.85 4.20
N SER A 65 -6.30 5.15 5.34
CA SER A 65 -5.48 3.97 5.64
C SER A 65 -5.70 2.86 4.60
N LEU A 66 -6.97 2.56 4.28
CA LEU A 66 -7.32 1.56 3.26
C LEU A 66 -6.82 1.97 1.87
N ARG A 67 -6.89 3.26 1.54
CA ARG A 67 -6.40 3.77 0.24
C ARG A 67 -4.89 3.59 0.09
N VAL A 68 -4.12 3.89 1.14
CA VAL A 68 -2.67 3.68 1.14
C VAL A 68 -2.33 2.19 1.05
N GLN A 69 -3.05 1.32 1.78
CA GLN A 69 -2.90 -0.14 1.68
C GLN A 69 -3.20 -0.65 0.26
N ALA A 70 -4.27 -0.17 -0.36
CA ALA A 70 -4.65 -0.54 -1.72
C ALA A 70 -3.62 -0.04 -2.75
N MET A 71 -3.08 1.16 -2.56
CA MET A 71 -1.98 1.69 -3.37
C MET A 71 -0.74 0.80 -3.27
N LEU A 72 -0.35 0.38 -2.06
CA LEU A 72 0.79 -0.53 -1.86
C LEU A 72 0.55 -1.86 -2.57
N LEU A 73 -0.62 -2.46 -2.35
CA LEU A 73 -1.01 -3.72 -3.01
C LEU A 73 -0.91 -3.60 -4.53
N ARG A 74 -1.35 -2.48 -5.11
CA ARG A 74 -1.28 -2.24 -6.55
C ARG A 74 0.15 -2.27 -7.09
N GLU A 75 1.12 -1.75 -6.34
CA GLU A 75 2.54 -1.77 -6.72
C GLU A 75 3.20 -3.14 -6.52
N GLU A 76 2.79 -3.90 -5.51
CA GLU A 76 3.36 -5.22 -5.22
C GLU A 76 2.75 -6.36 -6.07
N PHE A 77 1.48 -6.20 -6.45
CA PHE A 77 0.70 -7.24 -7.12
C PHE A 77 1.36 -7.81 -8.39
N PRO A 78 1.97 -7.01 -9.30
CA PRO A 78 2.62 -7.56 -10.49
C PRO A 78 3.71 -8.59 -10.16
N VAL A 79 4.58 -8.28 -9.18
CA VAL A 79 5.67 -9.14 -8.74
C VAL A 79 5.12 -10.39 -8.05
N LEU A 80 4.20 -10.22 -7.10
CA LEU A 80 3.57 -11.32 -6.38
C LEU A 80 2.87 -12.29 -7.33
N SER A 81 2.11 -11.75 -8.29
CA SER A 81 1.38 -12.56 -9.26
C SER A 81 2.31 -13.33 -10.21
N ALA A 82 3.45 -12.73 -10.61
CA ALA A 82 4.43 -13.38 -11.45
C ALA A 82 5.10 -14.54 -10.72
N THR A 83 5.50 -14.34 -9.46
CA THR A 83 6.05 -15.37 -8.59
C THR A 83 5.06 -16.52 -8.41
N MET A 84 3.81 -16.21 -8.07
CA MET A 84 2.77 -17.23 -7.87
C MET A 84 2.52 -18.05 -9.15
N ARG A 85 2.46 -17.42 -10.32
CA ARG A 85 2.31 -18.13 -11.61
C ARG A 85 3.47 -19.07 -11.90
N ARG A 86 4.70 -18.62 -11.62
CA ARG A 86 5.90 -19.43 -11.79
C ARG A 86 5.85 -20.65 -10.87
N ASP A 87 5.53 -20.45 -9.59
CA ASP A 87 5.54 -21.50 -8.59
C ASP A 87 4.46 -22.56 -8.90
N ILE A 88 3.25 -22.13 -9.30
CA ILE A 88 2.19 -23.03 -9.80
C ILE A 88 2.66 -23.82 -11.02
N THR A 89 3.37 -23.18 -11.94
CA THR A 89 3.89 -23.84 -13.15
C THR A 89 4.93 -24.91 -12.80
N THR A 90 5.85 -24.59 -11.88
CA THR A 90 6.85 -25.53 -11.37
C THR A 90 6.20 -26.74 -10.70
N LEU A 91 5.25 -26.52 -9.79
CA LEU A 91 4.52 -27.59 -9.11
C LEU A 91 3.79 -28.49 -10.10
N ARG A 92 3.11 -27.90 -11.09
CA ARG A 92 2.42 -28.64 -12.15
C ARG A 92 3.37 -29.48 -13.00
N ALA A 93 4.56 -28.97 -13.32
CA ALA A 93 5.57 -29.71 -14.08
C ALA A 93 6.10 -30.91 -13.29
N ALA A 94 6.42 -30.72 -12.01
CA ALA A 94 6.87 -31.79 -11.11
C ALA A 94 5.80 -32.88 -10.94
N ALA A 95 4.54 -32.50 -10.69
CA ALA A 95 3.43 -33.44 -10.57
C ALA A 95 3.24 -34.29 -11.83
N ARG A 96 3.35 -33.67 -13.02
CA ARG A 96 3.30 -34.40 -14.30
C ARG A 96 4.45 -35.40 -14.40
N GLY A 97 5.67 -35.03 -14.05
CA GLY A 97 6.83 -35.94 -14.05
C GLY A 97 6.65 -37.17 -13.15
N LEU A 98 5.93 -37.04 -12.03
CA LEU A 98 5.63 -38.16 -11.13
C LEU A 98 4.49 -39.06 -11.66
N THR A 99 3.47 -38.48 -12.29
CA THR A 99 2.36 -39.25 -12.89
C THR A 99 2.74 -39.92 -14.21
N PHE A 100 3.69 -39.34 -14.94
CA PHE A 100 4.32 -39.91 -16.13
C PHE A 100 5.65 -40.57 -15.73
N HIS A 101 5.61 -41.45 -14.74
CA HIS A 101 6.63 -42.48 -14.66
C HIS A 101 6.28 -43.53 -15.74
N PRO A 102 7.12 -43.77 -16.76
CA PRO A 102 6.96 -44.97 -17.56
C PRO A 102 7.27 -46.16 -16.65
N SER A 103 6.25 -46.69 -16.01
CA SER A 103 6.24 -48.08 -15.58
C SER A 103 6.10 -48.90 -16.85
N GLY A 104 7.22 -49.13 -17.55
CA GLY A 104 7.20 -49.85 -18.82
C GLY A 104 8.54 -49.80 -19.53
N CYS A 105 9.30 -50.88 -19.32
CA CYS A 105 10.66 -51.23 -19.81
C CYS A 105 11.81 -50.73 -18.92
#